data_AF-A0A643BR65-F1
#
_entry.id   AF-A0A643BR65-F1
#
_cell.length_a   1.000
_cell.length_b   1.000
_cell.length_c   1.000
_cell.angle_alpha   90.00
_cell.angle_beta   90.00
_cell.angle_gamma   90.00
#
_symmetry.space_group_name_H-M   'P 1'
#
loop_
_entity.id
_entity.type
_entity.pdbx_description
1 polymer ?
#
loop_
_entity_poly.entity_id
_entity_poly.type
_entity_poly.pdbx_seq_one_letter_code
_entity_poly.pdbx_strand_id
1 'polypeptide(L)'
;MFSCVKPYGDQNYSALKRACLRRKVLFEDPTFPATDDSLYYTGTPGPAVRWKRPKDICEDPRLFVDGISSHDLHQGQVGNCWFVAACSSLASRESLWQKLDMPLVLDEDLTKQMRLRVESLKRRGRKRQDGEKLLQPAESVYRIDFIQQQRLQFERWDVVLDKPGKVTITGTSQIWTPDLTNLMTRQLLDPAAIFWRKEDSEAMDWNEADALEFGERLSELAKIRKVMYFLITFSEGVEPANLKASVVFSQL
;
A
#
# COMPACT_ATOMS: atom_id res chain seq x y z
N MET A 1 11.21 -7.56 14.34
CA MET A 1 12.50 -7.02 13.88
C MET A 1 12.42 -6.87 12.36
N PHE A 2 12.05 -5.66 11.90
CA PHE A 2 12.07 -5.12 10.51
C PHE A 2 11.24 -5.87 9.43
N SER A 3 10.63 -5.23 8.42
CA SER A 3 11.23 -4.15 7.62
C SER A 3 10.23 -3.30 6.81
N CYS A 4 10.38 -1.98 6.90
CA CYS A 4 10.35 -1.10 5.71
C CYS A 4 11.16 -1.79 4.60
N VAL A 5 10.60 -1.95 3.40
CA VAL A 5 11.32 -2.58 2.28
C VAL A 5 12.61 -1.80 2.05
N LYS A 6 13.74 -2.35 2.53
CA LYS A 6 15.03 -1.71 2.35
C LYS A 6 15.36 -1.78 0.86
N PRO A 7 15.54 -0.64 0.17
CA PRO A 7 15.96 -0.68 -1.20
C PRO A 7 17.33 -1.38 -1.29
N TYR A 8 17.42 -2.39 -2.14
CA TYR A 8 18.69 -3.03 -2.42
C TYR A 8 19.54 -2.10 -3.29
N GLY A 9 20.79 -1.85 -2.90
CA GLY A 9 21.69 -0.95 -3.63
C GLY A 9 21.18 0.49 -3.75
N ASP A 10 20.40 0.98 -2.77
CA ASP A 10 19.75 2.30 -2.78
C ASP A 10 18.87 2.58 -4.01
N GLN A 11 18.41 1.51 -4.70
CA GLN A 11 17.56 1.62 -5.87
C GLN A 11 16.07 1.72 -5.48
N ASN A 12 15.45 2.87 -5.74
CA ASN A 12 14.01 3.06 -5.56
C ASN A 12 13.25 2.76 -6.86
N TYR A 13 12.52 1.63 -6.89
CA TYR A 13 11.73 1.19 -8.05
C TYR A 13 10.80 2.27 -8.61
N SER A 14 10.02 2.92 -7.74
CA SER A 14 9.01 3.91 -8.14
C SER A 14 9.63 5.17 -8.71
N ALA A 15 10.79 5.60 -8.19
CA ALA A 15 11.53 6.73 -8.73
C ALA A 15 12.15 6.40 -10.11
N LEU A 16 12.82 5.24 -10.22
CA LEU A 16 13.46 4.77 -11.45
C LEU A 16 12.45 4.56 -12.58
N LYS A 17 11.32 3.90 -12.29
CA LYS A 17 10.23 3.68 -13.26
C LYS A 17 9.67 5.01 -13.78
N ARG A 18 9.37 5.95 -12.88
CA ARG A 18 8.88 7.29 -13.28
C ARG A 18 9.90 8.01 -14.16
N ALA A 19 11.18 7.97 -13.81
CA ALA A 19 12.23 8.60 -14.60
C ALA A 19 12.33 8.02 -16.02
N CYS A 20 12.30 6.69 -16.16
CA CYS A 20 12.35 6.01 -17.45
C CYS A 20 11.11 6.32 -18.32
N LEU A 21 9.92 6.26 -17.73
CA LEU A 21 8.67 6.61 -18.42
C LEU A 21 8.66 8.06 -18.91
N ARG A 22 9.09 9.02 -18.08
CA ARG A 22 9.21 10.44 -18.47
C ARG A 22 10.15 10.63 -19.65
N ARG A 23 11.27 9.90 -19.65
CA ARG A 23 12.30 9.95 -20.71
C ARG A 23 11.95 9.10 -21.94
N LYS A 24 10.89 8.29 -21.88
CA LYS A 24 10.50 7.29 -22.90
C LYS A 24 11.65 6.32 -23.24
N VAL A 25 12.44 5.95 -22.24
CA VAL A 25 13.52 4.95 -22.37
C VAL A 25 13.17 3.72 -21.54
N LEU A 26 13.72 2.57 -21.92
CA LEU A 26 13.62 1.37 -21.12
C LEU A 26 14.73 1.36 -20.05
N PHE A 27 14.42 0.81 -18.89
CA PHE A 27 15.38 0.74 -17.79
C PHE A 27 16.55 -0.20 -18.14
N GLU A 28 17.74 0.21 -17.72
CA GLU A 28 18.99 -0.55 -17.76
C GLU A 28 19.60 -0.47 -16.35
N ASP A 29 19.88 -1.62 -15.74
CA ASP A 29 20.33 -1.70 -14.36
C ASP A 29 21.85 -1.49 -14.28
N PRO A 30 22.34 -0.44 -13.61
CA PRO A 30 23.77 -0.23 -13.44
C PRO A 30 24.42 -1.22 -12.46
N THR A 31 23.63 -1.85 -11.58
CA THR A 31 24.13 -2.79 -10.55
C THR A 31 24.18 -4.23 -11.02
N PHE A 32 23.44 -4.56 -12.09
CA PHE A 32 23.40 -5.88 -12.70
C PHE A 32 23.28 -5.76 -14.23
N PRO A 33 24.37 -5.36 -14.92
CA PRO A 33 24.35 -5.06 -16.35
C PRO A 33 24.16 -6.31 -17.22
N ALA A 34 23.61 -6.15 -18.41
CA ALA A 34 23.40 -7.23 -19.38
C ALA A 34 24.70 -7.69 -20.07
N THR A 35 25.64 -8.20 -19.27
CA THR A 35 27.01 -8.60 -19.66
C THR A 35 27.38 -9.94 -19.01
N ASP A 36 28.48 -10.56 -19.46
CA ASP A 36 28.93 -11.85 -18.94
C ASP A 36 29.34 -11.79 -17.45
N ASP A 37 29.73 -10.60 -16.96
CA ASP A 37 30.06 -10.37 -15.54
C ASP A 37 28.85 -10.60 -14.60
N SER A 38 27.63 -10.53 -15.13
CA SER A 38 26.40 -10.84 -14.38
C SER A 38 25.99 -12.31 -14.46
N LEU A 39 26.60 -13.09 -15.34
CA LEU A 39 26.32 -14.52 -15.52
C LEU A 39 27.36 -15.41 -14.84
N TYR A 40 28.63 -15.02 -14.92
CA TYR A 40 29.76 -15.88 -14.55
C TYR A 40 30.68 -15.18 -13.56
N TYR A 41 31.30 -15.96 -12.68
CA TYR A 41 32.38 -15.45 -11.86
C TYR A 41 33.60 -15.10 -12.73
N THR A 42 34.33 -14.07 -12.33
CA THR A 42 35.55 -13.61 -13.01
C THR A 42 36.48 -14.77 -13.35
N GLY A 43 36.83 -14.89 -14.63
CA GLY A 43 37.73 -15.94 -15.13
C GLY A 43 37.06 -17.27 -15.47
N THR A 44 35.74 -17.38 -15.39
CA THR A 44 34.99 -18.59 -15.80
C THR A 44 34.42 -18.39 -17.21
N PRO A 45 34.93 -19.09 -18.25
CA PRO A 45 34.37 -18.98 -19.58
C PRO A 45 33.01 -19.70 -19.65
N GLY A 46 31.96 -18.96 -19.96
CA GLY A 46 30.62 -19.49 -20.21
C GLY A 46 30.28 -19.56 -21.71
N PRO A 47 29.16 -20.21 -22.07
CA PRO A 47 28.65 -20.14 -23.43
C PRO A 47 28.31 -18.70 -23.82
N ALA A 48 28.40 -18.37 -25.11
CA ALA A 48 28.00 -17.06 -25.60
C ALA A 48 26.49 -16.85 -25.40
N VAL A 49 26.12 -15.86 -24.60
CA VAL A 49 24.73 -15.52 -24.31
C VAL A 49 24.32 -14.24 -25.02
N ARG A 50 23.07 -14.18 -25.49
CA ARG A 50 22.45 -12.98 -26.04
C ARG A 50 21.35 -12.49 -25.12
N TRP A 51 21.56 -11.33 -24.51
CA TRP A 51 20.54 -10.66 -23.71
C TRP A 51 19.43 -10.10 -24.61
N LYS A 52 18.18 -10.37 -24.24
CA LYS A 52 16.97 -9.94 -24.96
C LYS A 52 15.92 -9.49 -23.98
N ARG A 53 15.10 -8.50 -24.35
CA ARG A 53 13.91 -8.14 -23.57
C ARG A 53 12.74 -9.08 -23.92
N PRO A 54 11.71 -9.22 -23.07
CA PRO A 54 10.58 -10.11 -23.35
C PRO A 54 9.93 -9.90 -24.71
N LYS A 55 9.79 -8.64 -25.15
CA LYS A 55 9.24 -8.28 -26.47
C LYS A 55 10.08 -8.78 -27.66
N ASP A 56 11.38 -9.02 -27.45
CA ASP A 56 12.28 -9.56 -28.49
C ASP A 56 12.28 -11.10 -28.51
N ILE A 57 11.50 -11.71 -27.62
CA ILE A 57 11.35 -13.17 -27.46
C ILE A 57 9.95 -13.61 -27.90
N CYS A 58 8.89 -12.88 -27.51
CA CYS A 58 7.51 -13.15 -27.92
C CYS A 58 6.71 -11.85 -28.14
N GLU A 59 5.60 -11.94 -28.88
CA GLU A 59 4.81 -10.77 -29.31
C GLU A 59 4.01 -10.11 -28.17
N ASP A 60 3.35 -10.90 -27.31
CA ASP A 60 2.56 -10.43 -26.16
C ASP A 60 3.16 -10.94 -24.83
N PRO A 61 4.28 -10.35 -24.36
CA PRO A 61 4.92 -10.81 -23.14
C PRO A 61 4.07 -10.48 -21.92
N ARG A 62 3.70 -11.51 -21.16
CA ARG A 62 2.95 -11.38 -19.89
C ARG A 62 3.78 -11.91 -18.74
N LEU A 63 3.57 -11.33 -17.55
CA LEU A 63 4.21 -11.82 -16.32
C LEU A 63 3.57 -13.13 -15.84
N PHE A 64 2.24 -13.26 -15.99
CA PHE A 64 1.46 -14.44 -15.67
C PHE A 64 0.46 -14.71 -16.80
N VAL A 65 0.30 -15.97 -17.17
CA VAL A 65 -0.69 -16.44 -18.16
C VAL A 65 -1.59 -17.42 -17.44
N ASP A 66 -2.88 -17.08 -17.31
CA ASP A 66 -3.88 -17.89 -16.62
C ASP A 66 -3.61 -18.19 -15.13
N GLY A 67 -2.79 -17.37 -14.46
CA GLY A 67 -2.47 -17.46 -13.03
C GLY A 67 -1.00 -17.79 -12.76
N ILE A 68 -0.69 -18.21 -11.53
CA ILE A 68 0.61 -18.80 -11.18
C ILE A 68 0.40 -20.28 -10.89
N SER A 69 1.14 -21.12 -11.59
CA SER A 69 1.16 -22.56 -11.39
C SER A 69 2.58 -23.05 -11.14
N SER A 70 2.71 -24.09 -10.31
CA SER A 70 3.94 -24.86 -10.17
C SER A 70 4.43 -25.46 -11.51
N HIS A 71 3.53 -25.58 -12.49
CA HIS A 71 3.81 -26.12 -13.81
C HIS A 71 4.40 -25.10 -14.80
N ASP A 72 4.41 -23.80 -14.43
CA ASP A 72 4.92 -22.72 -15.29
C ASP A 72 6.45 -22.68 -15.33
N LEU A 73 7.11 -23.51 -14.51
CA LEU A 73 8.55 -23.43 -14.27
C LEU A 73 9.29 -24.56 -14.99
N HIS A 74 10.19 -24.16 -15.90
CA HIS A 74 11.14 -25.06 -16.52
C HIS A 74 12.57 -24.61 -16.18
N GLN A 75 13.42 -25.53 -15.75
CA GLN A 75 14.77 -25.22 -15.24
C GLN A 75 15.71 -24.64 -16.31
N GLY A 76 15.42 -24.89 -17.59
CA GLY A 76 16.28 -24.50 -18.70
C GLY A 76 17.58 -25.31 -18.75
N GLN A 77 18.49 -24.93 -19.65
CA GLN A 77 19.71 -25.70 -19.95
C GLN A 77 20.82 -25.55 -18.91
N VAL A 78 20.94 -24.39 -18.25
CA VAL A 78 22.02 -24.07 -17.28
C VAL A 78 21.47 -24.16 -15.85
N GLY A 79 20.71 -25.22 -15.62
CA GLY A 79 19.60 -25.18 -14.69
C GLY A 79 19.95 -25.06 -13.20
N ASN A 80 19.01 -24.50 -12.45
CA ASN A 80 19.05 -24.39 -11.00
C ASN A 80 17.81 -25.06 -10.35
N CYS A 81 17.89 -26.38 -10.10
CA CYS A 81 16.73 -27.18 -9.68
C CYS A 81 16.19 -26.78 -8.30
N TRP A 82 17.06 -26.32 -7.39
CA TRP A 82 16.64 -25.84 -6.08
C TRP A 82 15.84 -24.53 -6.18
N PHE A 83 16.21 -23.65 -7.11
CA PHE A 83 15.44 -22.42 -7.35
C PHE A 83 14.05 -22.73 -7.91
N VAL A 84 13.96 -23.63 -8.90
CA VAL A 84 12.68 -24.07 -9.46
C VAL A 84 11.79 -24.71 -8.39
N ALA A 85 12.35 -25.57 -7.53
CA ALA A 85 11.60 -26.20 -6.44
C ALA A 85 11.08 -25.17 -5.42
N ALA A 86 11.88 -24.15 -5.09
CA ALA A 86 11.47 -23.07 -4.20
C ALA A 86 10.33 -22.24 -4.80
N CYS A 87 10.46 -21.83 -6.08
CA CYS A 87 9.40 -21.09 -6.78
C CYS A 87 8.12 -21.91 -6.95
N SER A 88 8.23 -23.22 -7.22
CA SER A 88 7.09 -24.14 -7.30
C SER A 88 6.37 -24.27 -5.96
N SER A 89 7.13 -24.39 -4.86
CA SER A 89 6.59 -24.42 -3.51
C SER A 89 5.88 -23.10 -3.16
N LEU A 90 6.45 -21.96 -3.57
CA LEU A 90 5.83 -20.65 -3.39
C LEU A 90 4.52 -20.55 -4.19
N ALA A 91 4.56 -20.89 -5.48
CA ALA A 91 3.39 -20.89 -6.38
C ALA A 91 2.23 -21.75 -5.84
N SER A 92 2.54 -22.88 -5.20
CA SER A 92 1.54 -23.79 -4.64
C SER A 92 0.72 -23.21 -3.47
N ARG A 93 1.17 -22.12 -2.86
CA ARG A 93 0.50 -21.46 -1.74
C ARG A 93 0.21 -20.01 -2.09
N GLU A 94 -0.99 -19.77 -2.61
CA GLU A 94 -1.48 -18.43 -2.96
C GLU A 94 -1.28 -17.42 -1.83
N SER A 95 -1.49 -17.83 -0.58
CA SER A 95 -1.26 -17.03 0.62
C SER A 95 0.13 -16.40 0.75
N LEU A 96 1.15 -17.02 0.15
CA LEU A 96 2.54 -16.54 0.23
C LEU A 96 2.87 -15.50 -0.84
N TRP A 97 2.09 -15.42 -1.93
CA TRP A 97 2.38 -14.51 -3.05
C TRP A 97 1.23 -13.56 -3.40
N GLN A 98 -0.01 -13.85 -3.02
CA GLN A 98 -1.15 -12.95 -3.12
C GLN A 98 -1.17 -12.02 -1.90
N LYS A 99 -0.49 -10.88 -2.04
CA LYS A 99 -0.69 -9.74 -1.14
C LYS A 99 -1.82 -8.89 -1.68
N LEU A 100 -2.83 -8.65 -0.87
CA LEU A 100 -3.96 -7.78 -1.19
C LEU A 100 -3.61 -6.37 -0.71
N ASP A 101 -3.31 -5.49 -1.67
CA ASP A 101 -3.10 -4.07 -1.42
C ASP A 101 -4.43 -3.33 -1.56
N MET A 102 -5.00 -2.89 -0.44
CA MET A 102 -6.32 -2.25 -0.38
C MET A 102 -6.17 -0.75 -0.09
N PRO A 103 -6.45 0.14 -1.06
CA PRO A 103 -6.25 1.57 -0.91
C PRO A 103 -7.29 2.20 0.02
N LEU A 104 -6.85 3.18 0.81
CA LEU A 104 -7.73 4.14 1.46
C LEU A 104 -8.08 5.22 0.42
N VAL A 105 -9.34 5.23 0.01
CA VAL A 105 -9.89 6.15 -1.00
C VAL A 105 -10.54 7.34 -0.30
N LEU A 106 -10.24 8.54 -0.77
CA LEU A 106 -10.90 9.76 -0.28
C LEU A 106 -12.40 9.70 -0.59
N ASP A 107 -13.24 9.87 0.43
CA ASP A 107 -14.69 9.98 0.25
C ASP A 107 -15.09 11.46 0.23
N GLU A 108 -15.08 12.05 -0.97
CA GLU A 108 -15.32 13.48 -1.17
C GLU A 108 -16.74 13.88 -0.75
N ASP A 109 -17.73 13.04 -1.07
CA ASP A 109 -19.14 13.30 -0.79
C ASP A 109 -19.42 13.29 0.71
N LEU A 110 -18.95 12.27 1.42
CA LEU A 110 -19.12 12.19 2.87
C LEU A 110 -18.31 13.29 3.58
N THR A 111 -17.11 13.58 3.11
CA THR A 111 -16.31 14.71 3.62
C THR A 111 -17.08 16.03 3.47
N LYS A 112 -17.65 16.28 2.29
CA LYS A 112 -18.45 17.48 2.00
C LYS A 112 -19.71 17.54 2.86
N GLN A 113 -20.43 16.42 3.01
CA GLN A 113 -21.60 16.33 3.88
C GLN A 113 -21.26 16.70 5.33
N MET A 114 -20.18 16.16 5.87
CA MET A 114 -19.73 16.46 7.23
C MET A 114 -19.28 17.92 7.39
N ARG A 115 -18.64 18.54 6.38
CA ARG A 115 -18.31 19.98 6.40
C ARG A 115 -19.56 20.85 6.38
N LEU A 116 -20.53 20.53 5.52
CA LEU A 116 -21.82 21.24 5.46
C LEU A 116 -22.60 21.17 6.78
N ARG A 117 -22.50 20.04 7.51
CA ARG A 117 -23.07 19.91 8.86
C ARG A 117 -22.48 20.94 9.83
N VAL A 118 -21.16 21.13 9.82
CA VAL A 118 -20.48 22.14 10.66
C VAL A 118 -20.93 23.55 10.30
N GLU A 119 -20.98 23.88 9.01
CA GLU A 119 -21.45 25.19 8.54
C GLU A 119 -22.92 25.45 8.90
N SER A 120 -23.78 24.45 8.75
CA SER A 120 -25.21 24.55 9.06
C SER A 120 -25.45 24.85 10.54
N LEU A 121 -24.70 24.22 11.45
CA LEU A 121 -24.76 24.51 12.88
C LEU A 121 -24.35 25.96 13.18
N LYS A 122 -23.24 26.43 12.58
CA LYS A 122 -22.77 27.82 12.72
C LYS A 122 -23.79 28.82 12.21
N ARG A 123 -24.30 28.65 10.99
CA ARG A 123 -25.28 29.57 10.37
C ARG A 123 -26.58 29.64 11.15
N ARG A 124 -27.04 28.52 11.72
CA ARG A 124 -28.30 28.43 12.47
C ARG A 124 -28.14 28.74 13.96
N GLY A 125 -26.94 29.02 14.45
CA GLY A 125 -26.67 29.22 15.88
C GLY A 125 -27.01 28.01 16.76
N ARG A 126 -27.02 26.80 16.18
CA ARG A 126 -27.39 25.56 16.90
C ARG A 126 -26.15 24.91 17.48
N LYS A 127 -26.29 24.33 18.67
CA LYS A 127 -25.27 23.44 19.25
C LYS A 127 -25.28 22.09 18.52
N ARG A 128 -24.09 21.48 18.44
CA ARG A 128 -23.96 20.07 18.03
C ARG A 128 -24.73 19.15 18.99
N GLN A 129 -25.09 17.97 18.51
CA GLN A 129 -25.61 16.92 19.37
C GLN A 129 -24.53 16.53 20.40
N ASP A 130 -24.97 16.11 21.58
CA ASP A 130 -24.05 15.67 22.63
C ASP A 130 -23.21 14.46 22.15
N GLY A 131 -21.90 14.54 22.34
CA GLY A 131 -20.94 13.56 21.83
C GLY A 131 -20.68 13.57 20.31
N GLU A 132 -21.30 14.46 19.52
CA GLU A 132 -21.11 14.53 18.05
C GLU A 132 -19.68 14.95 17.67
N LYS A 133 -19.04 14.15 16.81
CA LYS A 133 -17.76 14.46 16.19
C LYS A 133 -17.99 15.32 14.95
N LEU A 134 -17.66 16.59 15.08
CA LEU A 134 -17.60 17.52 13.94
C LEU A 134 -16.26 17.36 13.21
N LEU A 135 -16.31 17.35 11.88
CA LEU A 135 -15.11 17.26 11.04
C LEU A 135 -14.31 18.56 11.13
N GLN A 136 -13.02 18.46 11.42
CA GLN A 136 -12.11 19.60 11.46
C GLN A 136 -11.67 19.99 10.04
N PRO A 137 -11.23 21.24 9.79
CA PRO A 137 -10.80 21.67 8.46
C PRO A 137 -9.66 20.83 7.89
N ALA A 138 -8.73 20.41 8.74
CA ALA A 138 -7.58 19.58 8.40
C ALA A 138 -7.90 18.07 8.39
N GLU A 139 -9.17 17.68 8.55
CA GLU A 139 -9.61 16.29 8.47
C GLU A 139 -10.33 16.04 7.15
N SER A 140 -10.14 14.84 6.59
CA SER A 140 -10.93 14.33 5.49
C SER A 140 -11.35 12.88 5.75
N VAL A 141 -12.49 12.47 5.20
CA VAL A 141 -13.01 11.12 5.36
C VAL A 141 -12.45 10.24 4.26
N TYR A 142 -11.90 9.10 4.66
CA TYR A 142 -11.44 8.07 3.76
C TYR A 142 -12.23 6.80 4.00
N ARG A 143 -12.29 5.92 3.00
CA ARG A 143 -12.85 4.59 3.13
C ARG A 143 -11.92 3.53 2.57
N ILE A 144 -12.02 2.33 3.13
CA ILE A 144 -11.43 1.12 2.55
C ILE A 144 -12.58 0.19 2.16
N ASP A 145 -12.50 -0.35 0.94
CA ASP A 145 -13.42 -1.35 0.44
C ASP A 145 -12.71 -2.72 0.52
N PHE A 146 -13.10 -3.56 1.48
CA PHE A 146 -12.57 -4.90 1.67
C PHE A 146 -13.04 -5.81 0.54
N ILE A 147 -12.15 -6.01 -0.45
CA ILE A 147 -12.38 -6.89 -1.61
C ILE A 147 -12.60 -8.35 -1.15
N GLN A 148 -11.96 -8.72 -0.05
CA GLN A 148 -12.13 -9.99 0.66
C GLN A 148 -12.28 -9.71 2.15
N GLN A 149 -13.17 -10.42 2.85
CA GLN A 149 -13.47 -10.16 4.28
C GLN A 149 -12.98 -11.28 5.21
N GLN A 150 -12.60 -12.43 4.65
CA GLN A 150 -12.20 -13.61 5.40
C GLN A 150 -10.75 -13.95 5.11
N ARG A 151 -10.06 -14.51 6.11
CA ARG A 151 -8.66 -14.92 6.00
C ARG A 151 -7.72 -13.77 5.58
N LEU A 152 -7.99 -12.57 6.08
CA LEU A 152 -7.05 -11.47 5.98
C LEU A 152 -6.12 -11.51 7.20
N GLN A 153 -4.82 -11.43 6.94
CA GLN A 153 -3.81 -11.14 7.94
C GLN A 153 -3.19 -9.79 7.60
N PHE A 154 -3.23 -8.85 8.54
CA PHE A 154 -2.54 -7.58 8.38
C PHE A 154 -1.03 -7.82 8.24
N GLU A 155 -0.43 -7.25 7.19
CA GLU A 155 1.01 -7.32 6.96
C GLU A 155 1.67 -5.98 7.32
N ARG A 156 1.17 -4.88 6.74
CA ARG A 156 1.70 -3.54 6.97
C ARG A 156 0.77 -2.46 6.43
N TRP A 157 0.99 -1.24 6.90
CA TRP A 157 0.56 -0.02 6.23
C TRP A 157 1.51 0.31 5.08
N ASP A 158 0.97 0.77 3.96
CA ASP A 158 1.75 1.38 2.87
C ASP A 158 1.28 2.83 2.72
N VAL A 159 1.95 3.73 3.45
CA VAL A 159 1.61 5.14 3.55
C VAL A 159 2.79 5.97 3.08
N VAL A 160 2.53 6.83 2.09
CA VAL A 160 3.53 7.69 1.46
C VAL A 160 3.01 9.12 1.41
N LEU A 161 3.85 10.05 1.85
CA LEU A 161 3.67 11.49 1.65
C LEU A 161 4.66 12.02 0.61
N ASP A 162 4.16 12.72 -0.40
CA ASP A 162 4.99 13.29 -1.47
C ASP A 162 5.85 14.48 -1.01
N LYS A 163 5.55 15.06 0.16
CA LYS A 163 6.27 16.15 0.80
C LYS A 163 6.35 15.96 2.32
N PRO A 164 7.24 16.70 3.02
CA PRO A 164 7.36 16.66 4.46
C PRO A 164 6.04 17.02 5.17
N GLY A 165 5.79 16.37 6.30
CA GLY A 165 4.61 16.58 7.12
C GLY A 165 4.14 15.32 7.83
N LYS A 166 2.95 15.37 8.43
CA LYS A 166 2.40 14.31 9.27
C LYS A 166 0.94 14.06 8.92
N VAL A 167 0.53 12.79 8.92
CA VAL A 167 -0.86 12.36 8.86
C VAL A 167 -1.20 11.45 10.03
N THR A 168 -2.43 11.56 10.53
CA THR A 168 -2.98 10.67 11.55
C THR A 168 -4.22 9.99 10.99
N ILE A 169 -4.19 8.66 10.92
CA ILE A 169 -5.26 7.80 10.42
C ILE A 169 -6.01 7.22 11.63
N THR A 170 -7.25 7.64 11.80
CA THR A 170 -8.14 7.18 12.88
C THR A 170 -9.30 6.38 12.28
N GLY A 171 -9.41 5.11 12.65
CA GLY A 171 -10.54 4.27 12.23
C GLY A 171 -11.83 4.69 12.89
N THR A 172 -12.95 4.36 12.25
CA THR A 172 -14.29 4.48 12.85
C THR A 172 -14.89 3.12 13.13
N SER A 173 -15.78 3.04 14.11
CA SER A 173 -16.52 1.82 14.43
C SER A 173 -17.31 1.32 13.23
N GLN A 174 -17.22 0.02 12.92
CA GLN A 174 -17.97 -0.63 11.85
C GLN A 174 -19.49 -0.62 12.04
N ILE A 175 -19.98 -0.22 13.22
CA ILE A 175 -21.41 -0.04 13.50
C ILE A 175 -21.90 1.33 13.00
N TRP A 176 -21.01 2.31 12.88
CA TRP A 176 -21.38 3.62 12.33
C TRP A 176 -21.79 3.49 10.87
N THR A 177 -22.93 4.08 10.53
CA THR A 177 -23.47 4.10 9.17
C THR A 177 -23.66 5.57 8.80
N PRO A 178 -22.80 6.15 7.93
CA PRO A 178 -22.81 7.58 7.64
C PRO A 178 -24.14 8.12 7.11
N ASP A 179 -24.91 7.29 6.40
CA ASP A 179 -26.21 7.65 5.84
C ASP A 179 -27.32 7.80 6.91
N LEU A 180 -27.12 7.20 8.09
CA LEU A 180 -28.15 7.10 9.13
C LEU A 180 -27.92 8.06 10.30
N THR A 181 -26.66 8.31 10.66
CA THR A 181 -26.31 9.04 11.89
C THR A 181 -25.06 9.89 11.72
N ASN A 182 -25.01 11.04 12.39
CA ASN A 182 -23.76 11.79 12.57
C ASN A 182 -22.74 10.93 13.34
N LEU A 183 -21.46 11.11 13.01
CA LEU A 183 -20.36 10.44 13.71
C LEU A 183 -20.29 10.90 15.17
N MET A 184 -20.10 9.97 16.10
CA MET A 184 -19.89 10.26 17.52
C MET A 184 -18.42 10.10 17.89
N THR A 185 -17.92 10.92 18.83
CA THR A 185 -16.51 10.85 19.26
C THR A 185 -16.14 9.46 19.79
N ARG A 186 -17.06 8.79 20.50
CA ARG A 186 -16.88 7.42 21.01
C ARG A 186 -16.77 6.34 19.93
N GLN A 187 -17.10 6.66 18.67
CA GLN A 187 -16.99 5.74 17.53
C GLN A 187 -15.62 5.84 16.86
N LEU A 188 -14.76 6.78 17.27
CA LEU A 188 -13.36 6.80 16.85
C LEU A 188 -12.60 5.68 17.56
N LEU A 189 -11.85 4.90 16.79
CA LEU A 189 -11.05 3.81 17.30
C LEU A 189 -9.71 4.34 17.83
N ASP A 190 -9.25 3.76 18.92
CA ASP A 190 -7.95 3.99 19.54
C ASP A 190 -7.24 2.63 19.66
N PRO A 191 -5.95 2.50 19.30
CA PRO A 191 -5.05 3.58 18.91
C PRO A 191 -5.22 4.06 17.45
N ALA A 192 -4.71 5.26 17.16
CA ALA A 192 -4.61 5.81 15.81
C ALA A 192 -3.20 5.62 15.24
N ALA A 193 -3.09 5.37 13.93
CA ALA A 193 -1.81 5.26 13.26
C ALA A 193 -1.34 6.64 12.78
N ILE A 194 -0.11 7.03 13.10
CA ILE A 194 0.50 8.33 12.81
C ILE A 194 1.73 8.10 11.96
N PHE A 195 1.76 8.73 10.78
CA PHE A 195 2.87 8.65 9.83
C PHE A 195 3.41 10.04 9.57
N TRP A 196 4.73 10.18 9.48
CA TRP A 196 5.35 11.46 9.15
C TRP A 196 6.58 11.30 8.26
N ARG A 197 6.86 12.37 7.51
CA ARG A 197 8.05 12.54 6.71
C ARG A 197 8.75 13.81 7.14
N LYS A 198 10.04 13.71 7.48
CA LYS A 198 10.88 14.85 7.88
C LYS A 198 11.36 15.62 6.64
N GLU A 199 11.72 16.89 6.80
CA GLU A 199 12.23 17.72 5.69
C GLU A 199 13.51 17.17 5.08
N ASP A 200 14.42 16.68 5.92
CA ASP A 200 15.74 16.18 5.52
C ASP A 200 15.73 14.70 5.11
N SER A 201 14.56 14.08 4.96
CA SER A 201 14.45 12.64 4.70
C SER A 201 13.33 12.30 3.71
N GLU A 202 13.66 11.43 2.77
CA GLU A 202 12.67 10.75 1.92
C GLU A 202 11.99 9.58 2.64
N ALA A 203 12.50 9.18 3.81
CA ALA A 203 11.95 8.06 4.58
C ALA A 203 10.70 8.48 5.38
N MET A 204 9.71 7.59 5.39
CA MET A 204 8.54 7.67 6.27
C MET A 204 8.89 7.05 7.62
N ASP A 205 8.52 7.75 8.69
CA ASP A 205 8.54 7.28 10.07
C ASP A 205 7.09 7.16 10.58
N TRP A 206 6.83 6.32 11.60
CA TRP A 206 5.50 6.15 12.18
C TRP A 206 5.55 5.66 13.64
N ASN A 207 4.42 5.73 14.34
CA ASN A 207 4.26 5.14 15.69
C ASN A 207 4.08 3.62 15.59
N GLU A 208 5.18 2.88 15.62
CA GLU A 208 5.22 1.44 15.30
C GLU A 208 4.20 0.59 16.07
N ALA A 209 4.15 0.71 17.40
CA ALA A 209 3.29 -0.13 18.24
C ALA A 209 1.80 0.08 17.96
N ASP A 210 1.36 1.34 17.98
CA ASP A 210 -0.03 1.74 17.73
C ASP A 210 -0.48 1.41 16.31
N ALA A 211 0.38 1.67 15.31
CA ALA A 211 0.06 1.40 13.92
C ALA A 211 -0.06 -0.10 13.65
N LEU A 212 0.76 -0.93 14.30
CA LEU A 212 0.67 -2.39 14.23
C LEU A 212 -0.61 -2.89 14.90
N GLU A 213 -0.90 -2.48 16.13
CA GLU A 213 -2.12 -2.88 16.86
C GLU A 213 -3.38 -2.49 16.06
N PHE A 214 -3.42 -1.27 15.53
CA PHE A 214 -4.54 -0.82 14.74
C PHE A 214 -4.68 -1.63 13.45
N GLY A 215 -3.56 -1.91 12.77
CA GLY A 215 -3.52 -2.74 11.57
C GLY A 215 -4.05 -4.16 11.81
N GLU A 216 -3.61 -4.83 12.87
CA GLU A 216 -4.09 -6.17 13.23
C GLU A 216 -5.61 -6.19 13.45
N ARG A 217 -6.16 -5.15 14.10
CA ARG A 217 -7.60 -5.01 14.31
C ARG A 217 -8.39 -4.82 13.02
N LEU A 218 -7.81 -4.27 11.95
CA LEU A 218 -8.49 -4.16 10.66
C LEU A 218 -8.89 -5.53 10.11
N SER A 219 -8.09 -6.57 10.37
CA SER A 219 -8.39 -7.95 9.95
C SER A 219 -9.68 -8.47 10.58
N GLU A 220 -9.94 -8.13 11.84
CA GLU A 220 -11.18 -8.48 12.53
C GLU A 220 -12.36 -7.58 12.09
N LEU A 221 -12.10 -6.30 11.88
CA LEU A 221 -13.12 -5.34 11.45
C LEU A 221 -13.62 -5.61 10.02
N ALA A 222 -12.76 -6.15 9.15
CA ALA A 222 -13.12 -6.57 7.79
C ALA A 222 -14.20 -7.66 7.79
N LYS A 223 -14.25 -8.51 8.83
CA LYS A 223 -15.26 -9.58 8.96
C LYS A 223 -16.66 -9.03 9.23
N ILE A 224 -16.77 -7.79 9.75
CA ILE A 224 -18.04 -7.19 10.15
C ILE A 224 -18.77 -6.61 8.93
N ARG A 225 -18.08 -5.80 8.11
CA ARG A 225 -18.64 -5.12 6.92
C ARG A 225 -17.60 -4.94 5.83
N LYS A 226 -18.06 -4.86 4.58
CA LYS A 226 -17.22 -4.66 3.40
C LYS A 226 -16.58 -3.28 3.32
N VAL A 227 -17.16 -2.28 3.96
CA VAL A 227 -16.65 -0.90 3.91
C VAL A 227 -16.36 -0.45 5.34
N MET A 228 -15.20 0.16 5.54
CA MET A 228 -14.83 0.84 6.78
C MET A 228 -14.37 2.26 6.48
N TYR A 229 -14.77 3.20 7.34
CA TYR A 229 -14.43 4.61 7.20
C TYR A 229 -13.33 5.02 8.19
N PHE A 230 -12.56 6.02 7.80
CA PHE A 230 -11.46 6.60 8.55
C PHE A 230 -11.56 8.13 8.53
N LEU A 231 -11.13 8.76 9.61
CA LEU A 231 -10.76 10.17 9.59
C LEU A 231 -9.25 10.26 9.44
N ILE A 232 -8.79 10.95 8.39
CA ILE A 232 -7.38 11.28 8.23
C ILE A 232 -7.19 12.76 8.54
N THR A 233 -6.37 13.04 9.55
CA THR A 233 -5.96 14.40 9.94
C THR A 233 -4.62 14.72 9.30
N PHE A 234 -4.54 15.84 8.59
CA PHE A 234 -3.33 16.31 7.93
C PHE A 234 -2.66 17.42 8.75
N SER A 235 -1.34 17.40 8.86
CA SER A 235 -0.60 18.53 9.40
C SER A 235 -0.65 19.73 8.47
N GLU A 236 -0.28 20.89 9.00
CA GLU A 236 -0.13 22.10 8.19
C GLU A 236 0.76 21.84 6.97
N GLY A 237 0.34 22.38 5.83
CA GLY A 237 1.03 22.23 4.57
C GLY A 237 0.74 20.92 3.83
N VAL A 238 0.13 19.88 4.43
CA VAL A 238 -0.20 18.60 3.75
C VAL A 238 -1.69 18.54 3.41
N GLU A 239 -2.00 18.01 2.22
CA GLU A 239 -3.37 17.87 1.73
C GLU A 239 -3.64 16.43 1.25
N PRO A 240 -4.91 16.03 1.04
CA PRO A 240 -5.27 14.72 0.49
C PRO A 240 -4.52 14.33 -0.79
N ALA A 241 -4.21 15.30 -1.66
CA ALA A 241 -3.47 15.06 -2.91
C ALA A 241 -2.03 14.58 -2.69
N ASN A 242 -1.47 14.82 -1.51
CA ASN A 242 -0.10 14.49 -1.13
C ASN A 242 0.03 13.09 -0.52
N LEU A 243 -1.10 12.47 -0.17
CA LEU A 243 -1.15 11.20 0.52
C LEU A 243 -1.51 10.07 -0.44
N LYS A 244 -0.71 9.01 -0.40
CA LYS A 244 -1.11 7.67 -0.85
C LYS A 244 -1.10 6.75 0.35
N ALA A 245 -2.23 6.16 0.66
CA ALA A 245 -2.37 5.26 1.79
C ALA A 245 -3.11 3.99 1.34
N SER A 246 -2.56 2.85 1.71
CA SER A 246 -3.22 1.56 1.57
C SER A 246 -2.82 0.63 2.72
N VAL A 247 -3.56 -0.46 2.85
CA VAL A 247 -3.29 -1.51 3.82
C VAL A 247 -2.99 -2.79 3.05
N VAL A 248 -1.85 -3.39 3.34
CA VAL A 248 -1.43 -4.65 2.73
C VAL A 248 -1.84 -5.79 3.65
N PHE A 249 -2.63 -6.71 3.11
CA PHE A 249 -3.01 -7.96 3.76
C PHE A 249 -2.37 -9.15 3.05
N SER A 250 -1.94 -10.13 3.82
CA SER A 250 -1.68 -11.49 3.35
C SER A 250 -2.98 -12.30 3.46
N GLN A 251 -3.25 -13.15 2.47
CA GLN A 251 -4.37 -14.08 2.53
C GLN A 251 -3.94 -15.33 3.30
N LEU A 252 -4.78 -15.82 4.22
CA LEU A 252 -4.54 -17.06 4.99
C LEU A 252 -5.22 -18.30 4.38
#